data_AF-A0A1N7P351-F1
#
_entry.id   AF-A0A1N7P351-F1
#
_cell.length_a   1.000
_cell.length_b   1.000
_cell.length_c   1.000
_cell.angle_alpha   90.00
_cell.angle_beta   90.00
_cell.angle_gamma   90.00
#
_symmetry.space_group_name_H-M   'P 1'
#
loop_
_entity.id
_entity.type
_entity.pdbx_description
1 polymer ?
#
loop_
_entity_poly.entity_id
_entity_poly.type
_entity_poly.pdbx_seq_one_letter_code
_entity_poly.pdbx_strand_id
1 'polypeptide(L)'
;MAVRRAWLLAPLCASSLVVPASVQAGLAQGHGSFSTVRVSVGTSSSLSVPALIQGNETYIPLWDLMQVLHQLGFTATWAKGQFSVSAPPSVPMDEAPGPAGKGGALVVLDGQVVEQVPTVIATPPGAATPEVFLPLTNAEEILGRLGIQASATGNQVNLDASAVPQALPNQQVAVWNVLAAVASDLGVSTAPAGPSPYADLPTASPAWGAVEAAIRLGWYSPLSASSSGAFQPITWAQTASILWNALGISQQDAAYQPGGSPTAWASALGLVPENWDPASYMTAQELDTLASNLHECLQGDVETGANTWRLWYPPADEVEATLQSGGGQSLFTSTADAQAAISSAYQFFNQLVVTRVGQGYVVTVPSVPEGYGFATFSALGGVAYQTTPGGPWTVVPVLDTRDVSIPAKGRLSVKVPAQGITITWNQMMPSLGGTVAMGALQVSPGPSGPSVERLNIVTPNLPPVLPSSVTSTQPQS
;
A
#
# COMPACT_ATOMS: atom_id res chain seq x y z
N MET A 1 -17.87 -31.15 6.28
CA MET A 1 -19.21 -30.63 6.64
C MET A 1 -19.72 -29.78 5.49
N ALA A 2 -20.91 -30.11 4.98
CA ALA A 2 -21.48 -29.52 3.78
C ALA A 2 -22.10 -28.14 4.07
N VAL A 3 -21.70 -27.11 3.33
CA VAL A 3 -22.26 -25.77 3.44
C VAL A 3 -23.43 -25.65 2.45
N ARG A 4 -24.64 -25.57 3.01
CA ARG A 4 -25.90 -25.36 2.28
C ARG A 4 -26.06 -23.88 1.91
N ARG A 5 -26.41 -23.64 0.65
CA ARG A 5 -26.83 -22.35 0.09
C ARG A 5 -28.23 -21.98 0.59
N ALA A 6 -28.40 -20.78 1.14
CA ALA A 6 -29.70 -20.20 1.45
C ALA A 6 -30.11 -19.22 0.35
N TRP A 7 -31.29 -19.45 -0.20
CA TRP A 7 -31.98 -18.60 -1.16
C TRP A 7 -32.73 -17.49 -0.41
N LEU A 8 -32.64 -16.25 -0.91
CA LEU A 8 -33.54 -15.16 -0.54
C LEU A 8 -34.31 -14.72 -1.78
N LEU A 9 -35.63 -14.88 -1.69
CA LEU A 9 -36.64 -14.38 -2.62
C LEU A 9 -36.80 -12.87 -2.42
N ALA A 10 -36.73 -12.10 -3.51
CA ALA A 10 -37.12 -10.69 -3.55
C ALA A 10 -38.29 -10.50 -4.54
N PRO A 11 -39.21 -9.54 -4.28
CA PRO A 11 -40.47 -9.42 -5.00
C PRO A 11 -40.31 -8.71 -6.36
N LEU A 12 -41.14 -9.15 -7.32
CA LEU A 12 -41.38 -8.52 -8.62
C LEU A 12 -42.04 -7.14 -8.46
N CYS A 13 -41.32 -6.08 -8.79
CA CYS A 13 -41.90 -4.79 -9.17
C CYS A 13 -41.86 -4.67 -10.70
N ALA A 14 -43.02 -4.73 -11.33
CA ALA A 14 -43.20 -4.44 -12.75
C ALA A 14 -43.23 -2.92 -12.94
N SER A 15 -42.14 -2.37 -13.47
CA SER A 15 -42.08 -0.98 -13.94
C SER A 15 -41.98 -1.01 -15.46
N SER A 16 -43.05 -0.58 -16.12
CA SER A 16 -43.12 -0.38 -17.57
C SER A 16 -42.27 0.82 -17.98
N LEU A 17 -41.06 0.55 -18.47
CA LEU A 17 -40.24 1.52 -19.19
C LEU A 17 -40.75 1.65 -20.64
N VAL A 18 -41.28 2.83 -20.96
CA VAL A 18 -41.52 3.26 -22.33
C VAL A 18 -40.16 3.55 -22.97
N VAL A 19 -39.75 2.72 -23.91
CA VAL A 19 -38.55 2.94 -24.73
C VAL A 19 -38.86 4.02 -25.75
N PRO A 20 -38.18 5.18 -25.77
CA PRO A 20 -38.24 6.06 -26.92
C PRO A 20 -37.53 5.37 -28.09
N ALA A 21 -38.22 5.28 -29.23
CA ALA A 21 -37.65 4.80 -30.47
C ALA A 21 -36.39 5.63 -30.81
N SER A 22 -35.23 5.00 -30.77
CA SER A 22 -33.99 5.59 -31.24
C SER A 22 -34.13 5.83 -32.74
N VAL A 23 -34.14 7.11 -33.12
CA VAL A 23 -33.95 7.53 -34.50
C VAL A 23 -32.53 7.07 -34.90
N GLN A 24 -32.46 5.98 -35.67
CA GLN A 24 -31.22 5.60 -36.36
C GLN A 24 -30.94 6.67 -37.41
N ALA A 25 -30.10 7.64 -37.06
CA ALA A 25 -29.41 8.45 -38.06
C ALA A 25 -28.49 7.49 -38.83
N GLY A 26 -28.92 7.11 -40.04
CA GLY A 26 -28.11 6.35 -40.97
C GLY A 26 -26.89 7.17 -41.38
N LEU A 27 -25.79 7.00 -40.66
CA LEU A 27 -24.47 7.30 -41.20
C LEU A 27 -24.27 6.34 -42.38
N ALA A 28 -23.97 6.89 -43.55
CA ALA A 28 -23.65 6.12 -44.75
C ALA A 28 -22.59 5.06 -44.39
N GLN A 29 -22.96 3.78 -44.45
CA GLN A 29 -22.01 2.68 -44.32
C GLN A 29 -21.05 2.75 -45.51
N GLY A 30 -19.92 3.41 -45.33
CA GLY A 30 -18.78 3.23 -46.22
C GLY A 30 -18.47 1.74 -46.29
N HIS A 31 -18.36 1.20 -47.50
CA HIS A 31 -17.99 -0.20 -47.69
C HIS A 31 -16.62 -0.45 -47.05
N GLY A 32 -16.60 -1.28 -46.00
CA GLY A 32 -15.35 -1.74 -45.41
C GLY A 32 -14.58 -2.57 -46.44
N SER A 33 -13.28 -2.34 -46.54
CA SER A 33 -12.38 -3.13 -47.40
C SER A 33 -11.25 -3.69 -46.57
N PHE A 34 -10.75 -4.87 -46.96
CA PHE A 34 -9.59 -5.47 -46.32
C PHE A 34 -8.32 -5.12 -47.07
N SER A 35 -7.28 -4.82 -46.31
CA SER A 35 -5.91 -4.61 -46.77
C SER A 35 -4.95 -5.45 -45.92
N THR A 36 -3.65 -5.36 -46.21
CA THR A 36 -2.61 -5.99 -45.39
C THR A 36 -1.72 -4.92 -44.81
N VAL A 37 -1.54 -4.94 -43.49
CA VAL A 37 -0.59 -4.11 -42.77
C VAL A 37 0.58 -4.99 -42.34
N ARG A 38 1.80 -4.48 -42.44
CA ARG A 38 3.00 -5.13 -41.90
C ARG A 38 3.32 -4.54 -40.54
N VAL A 39 3.30 -5.37 -39.51
CA VAL A 39 3.70 -5.01 -38.15
C VAL A 39 5.13 -5.48 -37.93
N SER A 40 6.03 -4.57 -37.58
CA SER A 40 7.42 -4.90 -37.22
C SER A 40 7.69 -4.54 -35.76
N VAL A 41 8.55 -5.31 -35.09
CA VAL A 41 8.97 -5.08 -33.70
C VAL A 41 10.47 -4.90 -33.67
N GLY A 42 10.95 -3.67 -33.54
CA GLY A 42 12.37 -3.32 -33.64
C GLY A 42 13.00 -3.83 -34.95
N THR A 43 14.10 -4.57 -34.86
CA THR A 43 14.78 -5.19 -36.01
C THR A 43 14.25 -6.58 -36.38
N SER A 44 13.17 -7.02 -35.76
CA SER A 44 12.61 -8.37 -35.97
C SER A 44 11.87 -8.47 -37.32
N SER A 45 11.68 -9.70 -37.78
CA SER A 45 10.88 -9.98 -38.99
C SER A 45 9.45 -9.45 -38.86
N SER A 46 8.94 -8.81 -39.91
CA SER A 46 7.59 -8.23 -39.93
C SER A 46 6.50 -9.30 -40.04
N LEU A 47 5.47 -9.21 -39.21
CA LEU A 47 4.22 -9.96 -39.32
C LEU A 47 3.29 -9.26 -40.33
N SER A 48 2.71 -10.00 -41.27
CA SER A 48 1.67 -9.46 -42.16
C SER A 48 0.30 -9.80 -41.59
N VAL A 49 -0.48 -8.79 -41.23
CA VAL A 49 -1.79 -8.94 -40.60
C VAL A 49 -2.88 -8.37 -41.51
N PRO A 50 -4.08 -8.98 -41.54
CA PRO A 50 -5.21 -8.37 -42.23
C PRO A 50 -5.58 -7.06 -41.52
N ALA A 51 -5.95 -6.03 -42.27
CA ALA A 51 -6.43 -4.77 -41.71
C ALA A 51 -7.75 -4.39 -42.34
N LEU A 52 -8.70 -3.94 -41.54
CA LEU A 52 -10.00 -3.45 -42.00
C LEU A 52 -9.91 -1.93 -42.19
N ILE A 53 -10.21 -1.46 -43.39
CA ILE A 53 -10.31 -0.04 -43.72
C ILE A 53 -11.79 0.31 -43.76
N GLN A 54 -12.23 1.18 -42.86
CA GLN A 54 -13.61 1.67 -42.82
C GLN A 54 -13.60 3.21 -42.77
N GLY A 55 -14.06 3.84 -43.85
CA GLY A 55 -13.91 5.29 -44.00
C GLY A 55 -12.45 5.69 -44.09
N ASN A 56 -12.00 6.59 -43.20
CA ASN A 56 -10.61 7.05 -43.12
C ASN A 56 -9.82 6.36 -42.00
N GLU A 57 -10.39 5.33 -41.37
CA GLU A 57 -9.83 4.69 -40.20
C GLU A 57 -9.36 3.27 -40.56
N THR A 58 -8.17 2.94 -40.09
CA THR A 58 -7.58 1.61 -40.22
C THR A 58 -7.76 0.89 -38.91
N TYR A 59 -8.27 -0.34 -38.98
CA TYR A 59 -8.46 -1.20 -37.82
C TYR A 59 -7.56 -2.42 -37.93
N ILE A 60 -6.96 -2.80 -36.80
CA ILE A 60 -6.13 -3.99 -36.67
C ILE A 60 -6.86 -5.09 -35.90
N PRO A 61 -6.63 -6.38 -36.23
CA PRO A 61 -7.21 -7.48 -35.49
C PRO A 61 -6.65 -7.50 -34.08
N LEU A 62 -7.54 -7.60 -33.10
CA LEU A 62 -7.18 -7.66 -31.70
C LEU A 62 -6.37 -8.93 -31.40
N TRP A 63 -6.65 -10.04 -32.09
CA TRP A 63 -5.91 -11.28 -31.90
C TRP A 63 -4.43 -11.13 -32.29
N ASP A 64 -4.12 -10.46 -33.40
CA ASP A 64 -2.73 -10.20 -33.81
C ASP A 64 -2.02 -9.25 -32.84
N LEU A 65 -2.72 -8.22 -32.35
CA LEU A 65 -2.19 -7.36 -31.29
C LEU A 65 -1.82 -8.17 -30.04
N MET A 66 -2.67 -9.12 -29.63
CA MET A 66 -2.37 -10.03 -28.51
C MET A 66 -1.12 -10.88 -28.80
N GLN A 67 -0.94 -11.40 -30.02
CA GLN A 67 0.25 -12.19 -30.37
C GLN A 67 1.53 -11.35 -30.28
N VAL A 68 1.50 -10.09 -30.74
CA VAL A 68 2.63 -9.17 -30.61
C VAL A 68 2.97 -8.92 -29.15
N LEU A 69 1.96 -8.68 -28.30
CA LEU A 69 2.16 -8.50 -26.86
C LEU A 69 2.74 -9.74 -26.19
N HIS A 70 2.29 -10.94 -26.57
CA HIS A 70 2.86 -12.20 -26.07
C HIS A 70 4.34 -12.36 -26.46
N GLN A 71 4.74 -11.94 -27.67
CA GLN A 71 6.15 -11.96 -28.08
C GLN A 71 7.02 -11.01 -27.27
N LEU A 72 6.43 -9.93 -26.76
CA LEU A 72 7.09 -8.96 -25.87
C LEU A 72 7.04 -9.37 -24.38
N GLY A 73 6.49 -10.54 -24.07
CA GLY A 73 6.44 -11.07 -22.70
C GLY A 73 5.23 -10.61 -21.87
N PHE A 74 4.30 -9.86 -22.47
CA PHE A 74 3.03 -9.51 -21.82
C PHE A 74 2.04 -10.66 -21.92
N THR A 75 1.11 -10.75 -20.98
CA THR A 75 -0.06 -11.62 -21.11
C THR A 75 -1.23 -10.80 -21.60
N ALA A 76 -1.79 -11.14 -22.76
CA ALA A 76 -2.95 -10.46 -23.33
C ALA A 76 -4.10 -11.46 -23.54
N THR A 77 -5.33 -11.09 -23.19
CA THR A 77 -6.53 -11.93 -23.31
C THR A 77 -7.75 -11.14 -23.76
N TRP A 78 -8.67 -11.81 -24.45
CA TRP A 78 -9.96 -11.24 -24.84
C TRP A 78 -11.11 -12.13 -24.34
N ALA A 79 -11.97 -11.59 -23.48
CA ALA A 79 -13.14 -12.32 -22.98
C ALA A 79 -14.29 -11.36 -22.63
N LYS A 80 -15.53 -11.73 -22.99
CA LYS A 80 -16.76 -11.00 -22.60
C LYS A 80 -16.73 -9.48 -22.90
N GLY A 81 -16.10 -9.07 -24.00
CA GLY A 81 -15.99 -7.65 -24.36
C GLY A 81 -14.88 -6.91 -23.61
N GLN A 82 -14.00 -7.63 -22.92
CA GLN A 82 -12.87 -7.08 -22.18
C GLN A 82 -11.55 -7.54 -22.83
N PHE A 83 -10.71 -6.58 -23.18
CA PHE A 83 -9.33 -6.77 -23.57
C PHE A 83 -8.45 -6.54 -22.34
N SER A 84 -7.89 -7.61 -21.79
CA SER A 84 -7.05 -7.55 -20.60
C SER A 84 -5.59 -7.78 -20.96
N VAL A 85 -4.71 -6.88 -20.53
CA VAL A 85 -3.26 -7.00 -20.65
C VAL A 85 -2.65 -6.96 -19.26
N SER A 86 -1.68 -7.85 -19.02
CA SER A 86 -0.88 -7.88 -17.80
C SER A 86 0.61 -7.86 -18.13
N ALA A 87 1.36 -7.03 -17.42
CA ALA A 87 2.80 -6.96 -17.53
C ALA A 87 3.49 -7.92 -16.54
N PRO A 88 4.72 -8.38 -16.85
CA PRO A 88 5.61 -8.88 -15.83
C PRO A 88 5.83 -7.80 -14.74
N PRO A 89 5.95 -8.14 -13.44
CA PRO A 89 6.01 -7.15 -12.36
C PRO A 89 7.09 -6.07 -12.53
N SER A 90 8.19 -6.39 -13.22
CA SER A 90 9.32 -5.49 -13.46
C SER A 90 9.12 -4.50 -14.61
N VAL A 91 8.06 -4.64 -15.40
CA VAL A 91 7.77 -3.79 -16.56
C VAL A 91 6.69 -2.78 -16.16
N PRO A 92 6.98 -1.46 -16.22
CA PRO A 92 6.04 -0.44 -15.80
C PRO A 92 4.89 -0.27 -16.82
N MET A 93 3.70 0.06 -16.31
CA MET A 93 2.50 0.30 -17.10
C MET A 93 1.79 1.57 -16.62
N ASP A 94 1.19 2.31 -17.56
CA ASP A 94 0.31 3.44 -17.24
C ASP A 94 -1.15 2.98 -17.08
N GLU A 95 -1.54 2.77 -15.83
CA GLU A 95 -2.91 2.38 -15.42
C GLU A 95 -3.83 3.59 -15.17
N ALA A 96 -3.40 4.81 -15.48
CA ALA A 96 -4.22 5.99 -15.25
C ALA A 96 -5.52 5.94 -16.09
N PRO A 97 -6.70 6.20 -15.49
CA PRO A 97 -7.95 6.23 -16.22
C PRO A 97 -7.90 7.24 -17.38
N GLY A 98 -8.14 6.74 -18.59
CA GLY A 98 -8.34 7.54 -19.79
C GLY A 98 -9.70 8.23 -19.83
N PRO A 99 -9.95 9.05 -20.85
CA PRO A 99 -11.26 9.67 -21.05
C PRO A 99 -12.36 8.61 -21.23
N ALA A 100 -13.53 8.86 -20.64
CA ALA A 100 -14.68 7.96 -20.77
C ALA A 100 -15.05 7.78 -22.26
N GLY A 101 -14.88 6.57 -22.76
CA GLY A 101 -15.11 6.21 -24.16
C GLY A 101 -16.58 6.11 -24.55
N LYS A 102 -16.84 5.98 -25.86
CA LYS A 102 -18.18 5.90 -26.47
C LYS A 102 -18.60 4.47 -26.83
N GLY A 103 -18.51 3.55 -25.86
CA GLY A 103 -18.92 2.15 -26.04
C GLY A 103 -17.85 1.28 -26.74
N GLY A 104 -18.06 -0.05 -26.69
CA GLY A 104 -17.12 -1.04 -27.25
C GLY A 104 -16.41 -1.86 -26.17
N ALA A 105 -15.16 -2.23 -26.43
CA ALA A 105 -14.33 -3.04 -25.56
C ALA A 105 -13.87 -2.29 -24.31
N LEU A 106 -13.89 -2.96 -23.15
CA LEU A 106 -13.20 -2.49 -21.95
C LEU A 106 -11.73 -2.88 -22.05
N VAL A 107 -10.83 -1.90 -21.94
CA VAL A 107 -9.39 -2.15 -21.84
C VAL A 107 -9.03 -2.21 -20.36
N VAL A 108 -8.42 -3.32 -19.96
CA VAL A 108 -8.02 -3.58 -18.58
C VAL A 108 -6.52 -3.87 -18.53
N LEU A 109 -5.81 -3.08 -17.74
CA LEU A 109 -4.38 -3.13 -17.55
C LEU A 109 -4.11 -3.53 -16.10
N ASP A 110 -3.49 -4.70 -15.90
CA ASP A 110 -3.22 -5.29 -14.58
C ASP A 110 -4.41 -5.28 -13.59
N GLY A 111 -5.61 -5.51 -14.15
CA GLY A 111 -6.86 -5.58 -13.40
C GLY A 111 -7.60 -4.24 -13.26
N GLN A 112 -6.97 -3.12 -13.61
CA GLN A 112 -7.59 -1.80 -13.63
C GLN A 112 -8.23 -1.47 -14.97
N VAL A 113 -9.46 -0.96 -14.96
CA VAL A 113 -10.13 -0.47 -16.17
C VAL A 113 -9.55 0.89 -16.52
N VAL A 114 -8.80 0.94 -17.63
CA VAL A 114 -8.13 2.19 -18.05
C VAL A 114 -8.97 2.97 -19.04
N GLU A 115 -9.65 2.31 -19.99
CA GLU A 115 -10.45 3.00 -21.00
C GLU A 115 -11.47 2.07 -21.67
N GLN A 116 -12.39 2.66 -22.43
CA GLN A 116 -13.32 1.94 -23.29
C GLN A 116 -13.11 2.36 -24.74
N VAL A 117 -12.83 1.40 -25.62
CA VAL A 117 -12.46 1.67 -27.02
C VAL A 117 -13.48 1.07 -27.98
N PRO A 118 -13.80 1.75 -29.10
CA PRO A 118 -14.71 1.21 -30.09
C PRO A 118 -14.10 -0.05 -30.74
N THR A 119 -14.95 -1.01 -31.08
CA THR A 119 -14.55 -2.25 -31.77
C THR A 119 -15.49 -2.57 -32.91
N VAL A 120 -14.96 -3.18 -33.96
CA VAL A 120 -15.74 -3.72 -35.08
C VAL A 120 -15.55 -5.24 -35.15
N ILE A 121 -16.60 -5.98 -35.49
CA ILE A 121 -16.50 -7.42 -35.74
C ILE A 121 -16.63 -7.65 -37.24
N ALA A 122 -15.63 -8.29 -37.84
CA ALA A 122 -15.60 -8.58 -39.27
C ALA A 122 -14.89 -9.90 -39.55
N THR A 123 -15.17 -10.53 -40.69
CA THR A 123 -14.50 -11.77 -41.10
C THR A 123 -13.45 -11.46 -42.16
N PRO A 124 -12.14 -11.61 -41.87
CA PRO A 124 -11.09 -11.43 -42.87
C PRO A 124 -11.28 -12.35 -44.09
N PRO A 125 -10.84 -11.94 -45.30
CA PRO A 125 -10.88 -12.79 -46.48
C PRO A 125 -10.11 -14.09 -46.25
N GLY A 126 -10.79 -15.24 -46.41
CA GLY A 126 -10.21 -16.55 -46.20
C GLY A 126 -10.22 -17.04 -44.74
N ALA A 127 -10.66 -16.22 -43.78
CA ALA A 127 -10.87 -16.66 -42.40
C ALA A 127 -12.18 -17.45 -42.26
N ALA A 128 -12.18 -18.48 -41.41
CA ALA A 128 -13.36 -19.30 -41.13
C ALA A 128 -14.29 -18.66 -40.08
N THR A 129 -13.79 -17.70 -39.30
CA THR A 129 -14.49 -17.10 -38.17
C THR A 129 -14.32 -15.58 -38.16
N PRO A 130 -15.32 -14.83 -37.67
CA PRO A 130 -15.18 -13.39 -37.45
C PRO A 130 -14.15 -13.09 -36.36
N GLU A 131 -13.47 -11.96 -36.51
CA GLU A 131 -12.48 -11.41 -35.58
C GLU A 131 -12.92 -10.04 -35.06
N VAL A 132 -12.38 -9.66 -33.91
CA VAL A 132 -12.58 -8.32 -33.33
C VAL A 132 -11.45 -7.41 -33.81
N PHE A 133 -11.83 -6.23 -34.27
CA PHE A 133 -10.95 -5.21 -34.82
C PHE A 133 -11.00 -3.96 -33.94
N LEU A 134 -9.82 -3.38 -33.69
CA LEU A 134 -9.61 -2.13 -32.94
C LEU A 134 -9.07 -1.06 -33.88
N PRO A 135 -9.50 0.21 -33.76
CA PRO A 135 -8.81 1.29 -34.46
C PRO A 135 -7.32 1.27 -34.16
N LEU A 136 -6.51 1.49 -35.20
CA LEU A 136 -5.06 1.54 -35.07
C LEU A 136 -4.63 2.61 -34.07
N THR A 137 -5.27 3.78 -34.07
CA THR A 137 -4.96 4.86 -33.11
C THR A 137 -5.17 4.43 -31.66
N ASN A 138 -6.24 3.70 -31.36
CA ASN A 138 -6.46 3.18 -30.02
C ASN A 138 -5.45 2.07 -29.67
N ALA A 139 -5.07 1.23 -30.63
CA ALA A 139 -4.00 0.28 -30.40
C ALA A 139 -2.66 0.96 -30.11
N GLU A 140 -2.34 2.06 -30.81
CA GLU A 140 -1.14 2.88 -30.56
C GLU A 140 -1.18 3.50 -29.15
N GLU A 141 -2.33 4.01 -28.72
CA GLU A 141 -2.52 4.55 -27.35
C GLU A 141 -2.32 3.46 -26.28
N ILE A 142 -2.94 2.28 -26.46
CA ILE A 142 -2.77 1.15 -25.54
C ILE A 142 -1.30 0.72 -25.50
N LEU A 143 -0.63 0.58 -26.64
CA LEU A 143 0.80 0.23 -26.71
C LEU A 143 1.68 1.29 -26.03
N GLY A 144 1.35 2.57 -26.20
CA GLY A 144 2.03 3.68 -25.53
C GLY A 144 1.99 3.57 -24.00
N ARG A 145 0.85 3.14 -23.43
CA ARG A 145 0.71 2.86 -21.98
C ARG A 145 1.60 1.72 -21.50
N LEU A 146 2.01 0.82 -22.39
CA LEU A 146 2.95 -0.28 -22.11
C LEU A 146 4.42 0.13 -22.35
N GLY A 147 4.69 1.40 -22.68
CA GLY A 147 6.02 1.89 -23.06
C GLY A 147 6.47 1.45 -24.46
N ILE A 148 5.55 0.94 -25.30
CA ILE A 148 5.84 0.55 -26.68
C ILE A 148 5.43 1.69 -27.60
N GLN A 149 6.41 2.31 -28.27
CA GLN A 149 6.11 3.38 -29.22
C GLN A 149 5.70 2.77 -30.55
N ALA A 150 4.52 3.11 -31.02
CA ALA A 150 4.02 2.68 -32.31
C ALA A 150 4.08 3.84 -33.32
N SER A 151 4.52 3.55 -34.55
CA SER A 151 4.53 4.50 -35.65
C SER A 151 3.97 3.85 -36.93
N ALA A 152 2.84 4.38 -37.41
CA ALA A 152 2.24 3.96 -38.67
C ALA A 152 2.76 4.79 -39.85
N THR A 153 3.25 4.14 -40.91
CA THR A 153 3.62 4.77 -42.19
C THR A 153 3.05 3.96 -43.36
N GLY A 154 1.97 4.45 -43.95
CA GLY A 154 1.28 3.75 -45.03
C GLY A 154 0.70 2.42 -44.57
N ASN A 155 1.19 1.30 -45.12
CA ASN A 155 0.77 -0.05 -44.73
C ASN A 155 1.76 -0.74 -43.77
N GLN A 156 2.61 0.04 -43.10
CA GLN A 156 3.56 -0.47 -42.11
C GLN A 156 3.28 0.15 -40.74
N VAL A 157 3.32 -0.66 -39.71
CA VAL A 157 3.29 -0.25 -38.30
C VAL A 157 4.59 -0.73 -37.68
N ASN A 158 5.45 0.20 -37.27
CA ASN A 158 6.71 -0.10 -36.62
C ASN A 158 6.53 0.10 -35.11
N LEU A 159 6.83 -0.95 -34.35
CA LEU A 159 6.78 -0.96 -32.90
C LEU A 159 8.20 -0.90 -32.35
N ASP A 160 8.50 0.16 -31.62
CA ASP A 160 9.73 0.33 -30.86
C ASP A 160 9.48 -0.03 -29.39
N ALA A 161 9.94 -1.22 -29.01
CA ALA A 161 9.91 -1.72 -27.65
C ALA A 161 11.29 -1.61 -26.97
N SER A 162 12.23 -0.84 -27.51
CA SER A 162 13.59 -0.71 -26.94
C SER A 162 13.61 -0.06 -25.55
N ALA A 163 12.57 0.71 -25.23
CA ALA A 163 12.35 1.30 -23.92
C ALA A 163 11.63 0.36 -22.92
N VAL A 164 11.09 -0.78 -23.39
CA VAL A 164 10.43 -1.76 -22.52
C VAL A 164 11.51 -2.56 -21.80
N PRO A 165 11.54 -2.53 -20.45
CA PRO A 165 12.51 -3.31 -19.69
C PRO A 165 12.35 -4.81 -19.94
N GLN A 166 13.46 -5.53 -19.89
CA GLN A 166 13.40 -6.99 -19.91
C GLN A 166 12.76 -7.50 -18.60
N ALA A 167 11.80 -8.39 -18.72
CA ALA A 167 11.19 -9.06 -17.57
C ALA A 167 12.25 -9.77 -16.72
N LEU A 168 12.23 -9.52 -15.41
CA LEU A 168 13.09 -10.18 -14.45
C LEU A 168 12.68 -11.66 -14.22
N PRO A 169 13.63 -12.56 -13.95
CA PRO A 169 13.34 -13.98 -13.73
C PRO A 169 12.52 -14.20 -12.46
N ASN A 170 11.82 -15.32 -12.37
CA ASN A 170 11.12 -15.79 -11.17
C ASN A 170 10.17 -14.75 -10.53
N GLN A 171 9.56 -13.87 -11.34
CA GLN A 171 8.69 -12.78 -10.85
C GLN A 171 9.38 -11.86 -9.83
N GLN A 172 10.69 -11.67 -9.97
CA GLN A 172 11.44 -10.70 -9.19
C GLN A 172 10.91 -9.29 -9.44
N VAL A 173 10.97 -8.50 -8.38
CA VAL A 173 10.54 -7.12 -8.33
C VAL A 173 11.70 -6.21 -8.72
N ALA A 174 11.41 -5.19 -9.54
CA ALA A 174 12.38 -4.18 -9.88
C ALA A 174 12.40 -3.06 -8.83
N VAL A 175 13.52 -2.33 -8.74
CA VAL A 175 13.66 -1.21 -7.80
C VAL A 175 12.49 -0.22 -7.89
N TRP A 176 12.06 0.13 -9.11
CA TRP A 176 10.99 1.12 -9.30
C TRP A 176 9.66 0.72 -8.65
N ASN A 177 9.33 -0.57 -8.58
CA ASN A 177 8.09 -1.05 -7.96
C ASN A 177 8.07 -0.71 -6.47
N VAL A 178 9.19 -0.92 -5.77
CA VAL A 178 9.34 -0.59 -4.35
C VAL A 178 9.22 0.92 -4.15
N LEU A 179 9.87 1.71 -5.00
CA LEU A 179 9.81 3.17 -4.91
C LEU A 179 8.39 3.70 -5.15
N ALA A 180 7.66 3.13 -6.10
CA ALA A 180 6.28 3.51 -6.38
C ALA A 180 5.34 3.15 -5.21
N ALA A 181 5.47 1.96 -4.63
CA ALA A 181 4.68 1.54 -3.48
C ALA A 181 4.92 2.46 -2.27
N VAL A 182 6.19 2.69 -1.92
CA VAL A 182 6.57 3.57 -0.80
C VAL A 182 6.11 5.01 -1.04
N ALA A 183 6.27 5.54 -2.26
CA ALA A 183 5.82 6.89 -2.58
C ALA A 183 4.29 7.03 -2.46
N SER A 184 3.54 6.02 -2.91
CA SER A 184 2.08 5.99 -2.79
C SER A 184 1.65 6.02 -1.31
N ASP A 185 2.22 5.15 -0.48
CA ASP A 185 1.87 5.05 0.93
C ASP A 185 2.24 6.29 1.74
N LEU A 186 3.35 6.96 1.39
CA LEU A 186 3.76 8.23 2.00
C LEU A 186 3.07 9.46 1.39
N GLY A 187 2.14 9.28 0.44
CA GLY A 187 1.42 10.38 -0.21
C GLY A 187 2.32 11.33 -1.00
N VAL A 188 3.45 10.84 -1.50
CA VAL A 188 4.40 11.63 -2.28
C VAL A 188 3.92 11.77 -3.72
N SER A 189 3.89 13.01 -4.20
CA SER A 189 3.59 13.29 -5.60
C SER A 189 4.71 12.79 -6.51
N THR A 190 4.38 11.88 -7.41
CA THR A 190 5.25 11.28 -8.42
C THR A 190 5.19 12.02 -9.77
N ALA A 191 4.73 13.27 -9.78
CA ALA A 191 4.61 14.02 -11.04
C ALA A 191 5.99 14.10 -11.74
N PRO A 192 6.09 13.73 -13.03
CA PRO A 192 7.36 13.68 -13.73
C PRO A 192 7.95 15.09 -13.84
N ALA A 193 9.03 15.35 -13.10
CA ALA A 193 9.76 16.61 -13.17
C ALA A 193 11.04 16.43 -13.99
N GLY A 194 11.20 17.25 -15.02
CA GLY A 194 12.46 17.39 -15.75
C GLY A 194 12.85 16.25 -16.69
N PRO A 195 13.96 16.42 -17.42
CA PRO A 195 14.51 15.40 -18.29
C PRO A 195 15.17 14.28 -17.47
N SER A 196 15.09 13.04 -17.95
CA SER A 196 15.87 11.95 -17.38
C SER A 196 17.31 11.98 -17.87
N PRO A 197 18.32 11.97 -16.98
CA PRO A 197 19.72 11.80 -17.36
C PRO A 197 20.09 10.32 -17.59
N TYR A 198 19.18 9.38 -17.34
CA TYR A 198 19.48 7.95 -17.34
C TYR A 198 19.10 7.30 -18.67
N ALA A 199 20.04 6.55 -19.24
CA ALA A 199 19.82 5.83 -20.49
C ALA A 199 18.81 4.69 -20.32
N ASP A 200 18.74 4.09 -19.13
CA ASP A 200 17.88 2.96 -18.81
C ASP A 200 16.48 3.37 -18.35
N LEU A 201 16.19 4.65 -18.13
CA LEU A 201 14.90 5.13 -17.63
C LEU A 201 14.51 6.45 -18.31
N PRO A 202 13.93 6.41 -19.52
CA PRO A 202 13.51 7.61 -20.22
C PRO A 202 12.34 8.31 -19.51
N THR A 203 12.19 9.62 -19.71
CA THR A 203 11.09 10.43 -19.12
C THR A 203 9.69 9.91 -19.49
N ALA A 204 9.55 9.24 -20.63
CA ALA A 204 8.29 8.63 -21.07
C ALA A 204 7.94 7.32 -20.33
N SER A 205 8.87 6.76 -19.55
CA SER A 205 8.59 5.55 -18.78
C SER A 205 7.61 5.86 -17.64
N PRO A 206 6.58 5.02 -17.40
CA PRO A 206 5.68 5.20 -16.26
C PRO A 206 6.41 5.13 -14.89
N ALA A 207 7.58 4.47 -14.83
CA ALA A 207 8.40 4.39 -13.63
C ALA A 207 9.14 5.71 -13.31
N TRP A 208 9.30 6.63 -14.26
CA TRP A 208 10.14 7.82 -14.11
C TRP A 208 9.74 8.68 -12.91
N GLY A 209 8.45 8.95 -12.75
CA GLY A 209 7.93 9.84 -11.72
C GLY A 209 8.24 9.38 -10.30
N ALA A 210 8.08 8.08 -10.02
CA ALA A 210 8.37 7.50 -8.71
C ALA A 210 9.89 7.48 -8.42
N VAL A 211 10.69 7.09 -9.42
CA VAL A 211 12.15 7.00 -9.27
C VAL A 211 12.78 8.38 -9.05
N GLU A 212 12.38 9.39 -9.84
CA GLU A 212 12.87 10.77 -9.67
C GLU A 212 12.50 11.32 -8.29
N ALA A 213 11.25 11.13 -7.84
CA ALA A 213 10.82 11.58 -6.53
C ALA A 213 11.65 10.96 -5.40
N ALA A 214 11.90 9.65 -5.46
CA ALA A 214 12.72 8.96 -4.47
C ALA A 214 14.18 9.43 -4.45
N ILE A 215 14.78 9.71 -5.61
CA ILE A 215 16.15 10.26 -5.71
C ILE A 215 16.20 11.66 -5.11
N ARG A 216 15.24 12.53 -5.49
CA ARG A 216 15.16 13.91 -5.00
C ARG A 216 14.99 13.96 -3.48
N LEU A 217 14.22 13.03 -2.91
CA LEU A 217 13.98 12.93 -1.47
C LEU A 217 15.09 12.17 -0.73
N GLY A 218 16.12 11.67 -1.43
CA GLY A 218 17.27 10.99 -0.83
C GLY A 218 16.99 9.56 -0.36
N TRP A 219 15.87 8.96 -0.79
CA TRP A 219 15.51 7.59 -0.42
C TRP A 219 16.35 6.55 -1.17
N TYR A 220 16.66 6.87 -2.43
CA TYR A 220 17.33 6.00 -3.38
C TYR A 220 18.52 6.68 -4.04
N SER A 221 19.61 5.92 -4.20
CA SER A 221 20.80 6.35 -4.93
C SER A 221 20.93 5.56 -6.23
N PRO A 222 21.00 6.22 -7.40
CA PRO A 222 21.22 5.58 -8.70
C PRO A 222 22.52 4.77 -8.74
N LEU A 223 22.59 3.76 -9.62
CA LEU A 223 23.82 2.99 -9.85
C LEU A 223 24.97 3.84 -10.38
N SER A 224 24.67 4.83 -11.21
CA SER A 224 25.65 5.79 -11.75
C SER A 224 24.97 7.07 -12.24
N ALA A 225 25.75 8.04 -12.71
CA ALA A 225 25.22 9.27 -13.28
C ALA A 225 24.38 9.06 -14.56
N SER A 226 24.50 7.92 -15.25
CA SER A 226 23.81 7.62 -16.51
C SER A 226 22.96 6.35 -16.49
N SER A 227 22.87 5.66 -15.34
CA SER A 227 22.00 4.49 -15.14
C SER A 227 21.33 4.61 -13.78
N SER A 228 20.00 4.63 -13.83
CA SER A 228 19.14 4.68 -12.66
C SER A 228 19.24 3.38 -11.87
N GLY A 229 19.30 2.23 -12.55
CA GLY A 229 19.12 0.92 -11.91
C GLY A 229 17.66 0.58 -11.59
N ALA A 230 16.70 1.40 -12.04
CA ALA A 230 15.29 1.27 -11.73
C ALA A 230 14.68 -0.10 -12.10
N PHE A 231 15.22 -0.73 -13.16
CA PHE A 231 14.76 -2.02 -13.67
C PHE A 231 15.60 -3.23 -13.22
N GLN A 232 16.57 -3.02 -12.33
CA GLN A 232 17.34 -4.11 -11.73
C GLN A 232 16.53 -4.81 -10.62
N PRO A 233 16.77 -6.11 -10.38
CA PRO A 233 16.14 -6.79 -9.26
C PRO A 233 16.60 -6.18 -7.93
N ILE A 234 15.67 -6.05 -6.99
CA ILE A 234 15.96 -5.47 -5.67
C ILE A 234 15.93 -6.55 -4.58
N THR A 235 16.91 -6.51 -3.68
CA THR A 235 16.96 -7.39 -2.50
C THR A 235 16.15 -6.82 -1.35
N TRP A 236 15.72 -7.69 -0.42
CA TRP A 236 15.06 -7.23 0.80
C TRP A 236 15.89 -6.21 1.59
N ALA A 237 17.21 -6.40 1.72
CA ALA A 237 18.08 -5.45 2.42
C ALA A 237 18.07 -4.05 1.80
N GLN A 238 18.04 -3.95 0.47
CA GLN A 238 17.97 -2.67 -0.23
C GLN A 238 16.61 -2.02 -0.02
N THR A 239 15.52 -2.77 -0.10
CA THR A 239 14.15 -2.29 0.15
C THR A 239 13.99 -1.77 1.58
N ALA A 240 14.49 -2.50 2.58
CA ALA A 240 14.47 -2.05 3.97
C ALA A 240 15.25 -0.74 4.15
N SER A 241 16.39 -0.58 3.46
CA SER A 241 17.17 0.66 3.49
C SER A 241 16.44 1.85 2.83
N ILE A 242 15.73 1.61 1.73
CA ILE A 242 14.87 2.62 1.08
C ILE A 242 13.78 3.06 2.06
N LEU A 243 13.06 2.12 2.66
CA LEU A 243 11.98 2.42 3.60
C LEU A 243 12.49 3.20 4.82
N TRP A 244 13.62 2.78 5.36
CA TRP A 244 14.29 3.45 6.47
C TRP A 244 14.60 4.92 6.15
N ASN A 245 15.20 5.19 4.98
CA ASN A 245 15.48 6.54 4.53
C ASN A 245 14.18 7.32 4.25
N ALA A 246 13.16 6.66 3.71
CA ALA A 246 11.88 7.29 3.38
C ALA A 246 11.11 7.76 4.61
N LEU A 247 11.25 7.04 5.73
CA LEU A 247 10.72 7.42 7.03
C LEU A 247 11.60 8.39 7.81
N GLY A 248 12.70 8.86 7.20
CA GLY A 248 13.61 9.84 7.80
C GLY A 248 14.44 9.30 8.96
N ILE A 249 14.56 7.98 9.11
CA ILE A 249 15.30 7.39 10.22
C ILE A 249 16.80 7.55 9.95
N SER A 250 17.53 8.15 10.88
CA SER A 250 18.94 8.46 10.65
C SER A 250 19.83 7.21 10.82
N GLN A 251 20.93 7.15 10.07
CA GLN A 251 21.95 6.10 10.26
C GLN A 251 22.66 6.22 11.62
N GLN A 252 22.69 7.42 12.20
CA GLN A 252 23.29 7.66 13.52
C GLN A 252 22.42 7.05 14.63
N ASP A 253 21.10 7.04 14.41
CA ASP A 253 20.09 6.56 15.35
C ASP A 253 19.81 5.07 15.21
N ALA A 254 20.36 4.41 14.18
CA ALA A 254 20.16 2.99 13.89
C ALA A 254 20.43 2.08 15.09
N ALA A 255 21.45 2.39 15.90
CA ALA A 255 21.79 1.61 17.09
C ALA A 255 20.70 1.60 18.16
N TYR A 256 19.77 2.56 18.14
CA TYR A 256 18.67 2.68 19.11
C TYR A 256 17.34 2.15 18.57
N GLN A 257 17.19 2.05 17.25
CA GLN A 257 16.01 1.47 16.64
C GLN A 257 15.94 -0.04 16.91
N PRO A 258 14.73 -0.62 17.07
CA PRO A 258 14.53 -2.06 17.24
C PRO A 258 15.41 -2.90 16.29
N GLY A 259 16.20 -3.81 16.85
CA GLY A 259 17.06 -4.72 16.08
C GLY A 259 18.35 -4.11 15.50
N GLY A 260 18.54 -2.79 15.56
CA GLY A 260 19.81 -2.14 15.24
C GLY A 260 20.15 -1.99 13.75
N SER A 261 19.26 -2.39 12.84
CA SER A 261 19.47 -2.32 11.39
C SER A 261 18.13 -2.20 10.65
N PRO A 262 18.12 -1.75 9.37
CA PRO A 262 16.88 -1.60 8.61
C PRO A 262 16.04 -2.87 8.49
N THR A 263 16.67 -4.02 8.23
CA THR A 263 15.94 -5.28 8.08
C THR A 263 15.40 -5.78 9.42
N ALA A 264 16.21 -5.73 10.48
CA ALA A 264 15.81 -6.18 11.81
C ALA A 264 14.70 -5.29 12.40
N TRP A 265 14.76 -3.99 12.14
CA TRP A 265 13.72 -3.03 12.50
C TRP A 265 12.39 -3.32 11.82
N ALA A 266 12.39 -3.50 10.49
CA ALA A 266 11.17 -3.78 9.76
C ALA A 266 10.50 -5.08 10.24
N SER A 267 11.29 -6.13 10.54
CA SER A 267 10.79 -7.35 11.17
C SER A 267 10.25 -7.11 12.59
N ALA A 268 10.98 -6.34 13.42
CA ALA A 268 10.55 -6.03 14.79
C ALA A 268 9.26 -5.20 14.85
N LEU A 269 9.02 -4.36 13.85
CA LEU A 269 7.77 -3.62 13.70
C LEU A 269 6.63 -4.49 13.16
N GLY A 270 6.91 -5.69 12.65
CA GLY A 270 5.92 -6.56 12.03
C GLY A 270 5.56 -6.17 10.59
N LEU A 271 6.39 -5.35 9.93
CA LEU A 271 6.20 -5.01 8.51
C LEU A 271 6.45 -6.20 7.60
N VAL A 272 7.39 -7.07 8.01
CA VAL A 272 7.72 -8.30 7.30
C VAL A 272 7.90 -9.47 8.28
N PRO A 273 7.73 -10.73 7.83
CA PRO A 273 8.13 -11.90 8.59
C PRO A 273 9.63 -11.93 8.94
N GLU A 274 10.00 -12.53 10.07
CA GLU A 274 11.41 -12.66 10.50
C GLU A 274 12.25 -13.58 9.60
N ASN A 275 11.63 -14.42 8.77
CA ASN A 275 12.31 -15.44 7.97
C ASN A 275 12.70 -14.98 6.56
N TRP A 276 12.50 -13.71 6.21
CA TRP A 276 12.94 -13.18 4.91
C TRP A 276 14.46 -13.03 4.89
N ASP A 277 15.11 -13.59 3.86
CA ASP A 277 16.55 -13.48 3.68
C ASP A 277 16.91 -12.07 3.16
N PRO A 278 17.70 -11.26 3.89
CA PRO A 278 18.13 -9.95 3.43
C PRO A 278 18.82 -9.95 2.06
N ALA A 279 19.47 -11.06 1.69
CA ALA A 279 20.21 -11.19 0.43
C ALA A 279 19.32 -11.68 -0.74
N SER A 280 18.11 -12.18 -0.49
CA SER A 280 17.23 -12.65 -1.57
C SER A 280 16.58 -11.48 -2.29
N TYR A 281 16.41 -11.64 -3.60
CA TYR A 281 15.61 -10.73 -4.41
C TYR A 281 14.14 -10.84 -4.02
N MET A 282 13.47 -9.69 -3.92
CA MET A 282 12.05 -9.64 -3.59
C MET A 282 11.20 -10.20 -4.72
N THR A 283 10.15 -10.90 -4.33
CA THR A 283 9.05 -11.36 -5.17
C THR A 283 7.86 -10.40 -5.11
N ALA A 284 6.95 -10.48 -6.08
CA ALA A 284 5.74 -9.65 -6.09
C ALA A 284 4.88 -9.84 -4.82
N GLN A 285 4.72 -11.08 -4.35
CA GLN A 285 3.98 -11.39 -3.13
C GLN A 285 4.60 -10.75 -1.88
N GLU A 286 5.93 -10.72 -1.81
CA GLU A 286 6.65 -10.05 -0.72
C GLU A 286 6.44 -8.54 -0.78
N LEU A 287 6.53 -7.92 -1.96
CA LEU A 287 6.21 -6.50 -2.11
C LEU A 287 4.76 -6.19 -1.69
N ASP A 288 3.78 -6.99 -2.12
CA ASP A 288 2.37 -6.80 -1.75
C ASP A 288 2.17 -6.88 -0.22
N THR A 289 2.83 -7.84 0.42
CA THR A 289 2.79 -8.00 1.89
C THR A 289 3.38 -6.78 2.59
N LEU A 290 4.55 -6.33 2.14
CA LEU A 290 5.23 -5.15 2.69
C LEU A 290 4.38 -3.89 2.51
N ALA A 291 3.87 -3.63 1.30
CA ALA A 291 3.06 -2.46 0.97
C ALA A 291 1.76 -2.45 1.79
N SER A 292 1.04 -3.57 1.87
CA SER A 292 -0.15 -3.69 2.72
C SER A 292 0.16 -3.38 4.18
N ASN A 293 1.21 -3.98 4.74
CA ASN A 293 1.57 -3.76 6.15
C ASN A 293 2.05 -2.33 6.40
N LEU A 294 2.81 -1.73 5.48
CA LEU A 294 3.25 -0.34 5.57
C LEU A 294 2.05 0.61 5.54
N HIS A 295 1.13 0.41 4.60
CA HIS A 295 -0.11 1.17 4.49
C HIS A 295 -0.90 1.14 5.80
N GLU A 296 -1.16 -0.06 6.34
CA GLU A 296 -1.86 -0.25 7.63
C GLU A 296 -1.11 0.43 8.78
N CYS A 297 0.22 0.32 8.82
CA CYS A 297 1.05 0.94 9.85
C CYS A 297 0.98 2.46 9.81
N LEU A 298 1.03 3.06 8.62
CA LEU A 298 0.96 4.51 8.43
C LEU A 298 -0.44 5.06 8.69
N GLN A 299 -1.49 4.30 8.34
CA GLN A 299 -2.87 4.64 8.70
C GLN A 299 -3.09 4.58 10.23
N GLY A 300 -2.37 3.68 10.91
CA GLY A 300 -2.45 3.47 12.35
C GLY A 300 -3.55 2.48 12.78
N ASP A 301 -4.30 1.91 11.85
CA ASP A 301 -5.31 0.88 12.13
C ASP A 301 -5.57 -0.04 10.93
N VAL A 302 -6.08 -1.24 11.19
CA VAL A 302 -6.59 -2.17 10.17
C VAL A 302 -7.86 -2.86 10.65
N GLU A 303 -8.89 -2.93 9.81
CA GLU A 303 -10.11 -3.69 10.11
C GLU A 303 -9.85 -5.20 10.01
N THR A 304 -9.86 -5.89 11.15
CA THR A 304 -9.65 -7.36 11.25
C THR A 304 -10.94 -8.16 11.22
N GLY A 305 -12.09 -7.49 11.27
CA GLY A 305 -13.42 -8.06 11.21
C GLY A 305 -14.47 -6.98 11.35
N ALA A 306 -15.72 -7.28 11.02
CA ALA A 306 -16.79 -6.28 10.99
C ALA A 306 -16.85 -5.48 12.30
N ASN A 307 -16.61 -4.17 12.21
CA ASN A 307 -16.58 -3.25 13.35
C ASN A 307 -15.48 -3.53 14.38
N THR A 308 -14.38 -4.16 13.98
CA THR A 308 -13.25 -4.51 14.84
C THR A 308 -11.93 -4.20 14.15
N TRP A 309 -11.14 -3.32 14.75
CA TRP A 309 -9.87 -2.85 14.23
C TRP A 309 -8.73 -3.24 15.17
N ARG A 310 -7.61 -3.68 14.61
CA ARG A 310 -6.33 -3.71 15.31
C ARG A 310 -5.66 -2.36 15.11
N LEU A 311 -5.13 -1.78 16.18
CA LEU A 311 -4.35 -0.55 16.07
C LEU A 311 -2.91 -0.89 15.69
N TRP A 312 -2.27 0.03 14.99
CA TRP A 312 -0.84 0.03 14.71
C TRP A 312 -0.21 1.25 15.36
N TYR A 313 1.03 1.11 15.84
CA TYR A 313 1.86 2.26 16.22
C TYR A 313 2.63 2.73 15.00
N PRO A 314 2.30 3.90 14.41
CA PRO A 314 2.97 4.35 13.19
C PRO A 314 4.48 4.48 13.39
N PRO A 315 5.31 4.03 12.45
CA PRO A 315 6.76 4.09 12.57
C PRO A 315 7.26 5.54 12.59
N ALA A 316 8.34 5.79 13.33
CA ALA A 316 9.09 7.04 13.33
C ALA A 316 10.56 6.79 13.69
N ASP A 317 11.42 7.80 13.54
CA ASP A 317 12.73 7.77 14.18
C ASP A 317 12.53 7.86 15.71
N GLU A 318 12.65 6.73 16.40
CA GLU A 318 12.38 6.65 17.84
C GLU A 318 13.37 7.45 18.68
N VAL A 319 14.57 7.73 18.18
CA VAL A 319 15.48 8.62 18.91
C VAL A 319 14.88 10.01 18.94
N GLU A 320 14.46 10.55 17.79
CA GLU A 320 13.84 11.86 17.72
C GLU A 320 12.45 11.92 18.37
N ALA A 321 11.62 10.89 18.13
CA ALA A 321 10.23 10.86 18.56
C ALA A 321 10.05 10.55 20.05
N THR A 322 11.00 9.84 20.66
CA THR A 322 10.85 9.27 22.00
C THR A 322 12.04 9.58 22.92
N LEU A 323 13.29 9.40 22.44
CA LEU A 323 14.48 9.40 23.32
C LEU A 323 15.18 10.77 23.49
N GLN A 324 15.06 11.70 22.53
CA GLN A 324 15.68 13.04 22.60
C GLN A 324 15.17 13.87 23.79
N SER A 325 14.06 13.46 24.40
CA SER A 325 13.52 14.03 25.62
C SER A 325 14.48 13.95 26.83
N GLY A 326 15.53 13.11 26.81
CA GLY A 326 16.46 12.89 27.93
C GLY A 326 17.53 13.97 28.19
N GLY A 327 17.51 15.12 27.50
CA GLY A 327 18.47 16.22 27.75
C GLY A 327 19.94 15.86 27.49
N GLY A 328 20.19 14.88 26.60
CA GLY A 328 21.53 14.41 26.24
C GLY A 328 22.15 13.38 27.18
N GLN A 329 21.45 12.94 28.25
CA GLN A 329 21.88 11.79 29.05
C GLN A 329 21.17 10.52 28.59
N SER A 330 21.92 9.42 28.51
CA SER A 330 21.38 8.10 28.15
C SER A 330 20.42 7.63 29.25
N LEU A 331 19.12 7.64 28.96
CA LEU A 331 18.09 7.10 29.85
C LEU A 331 18.33 5.60 30.09
N PHE A 332 18.88 4.91 29.09
CA PHE A 332 19.13 3.49 29.11
C PHE A 332 20.60 3.16 29.39
N THR A 333 20.83 2.05 30.09
CA THR A 333 22.17 1.55 30.42
C THR A 333 22.90 0.97 29.22
N SER A 334 22.18 0.60 28.16
CA SER A 334 22.73 0.10 26.90
C SER A 334 21.80 0.39 25.72
N THR A 335 22.31 0.30 24.50
CA THR A 335 21.50 0.33 23.28
C THR A 335 20.48 -0.81 23.24
N ALA A 336 20.86 -2.01 23.69
CA ALA A 336 19.97 -3.16 23.75
C ALA A 336 18.75 -2.91 24.67
N ASP A 337 18.94 -2.24 25.80
CA ASP A 337 17.84 -1.88 26.71
C ASP A 337 16.89 -0.87 26.05
N ALA A 338 17.43 0.11 25.33
CA ALA A 338 16.63 1.07 24.57
C ALA A 338 15.82 0.38 23.45
N GLN A 339 16.46 -0.53 22.70
CA GLN A 339 15.79 -1.31 21.65
C GLN A 339 14.67 -2.18 22.21
N ALA A 340 14.89 -2.85 23.34
CA ALA A 340 13.89 -3.69 24.00
C ALA A 340 12.70 -2.87 24.52
N ALA A 341 12.98 -1.68 25.05
CA ALA A 341 11.99 -0.73 25.52
C ALA A 341 11.06 -0.26 24.38
N ILE A 342 11.66 0.18 23.27
CA ILE A 342 10.95 0.60 22.06
C ILE A 342 10.17 -0.57 21.47
N SER A 343 10.78 -1.75 21.33
CA SER A 343 10.09 -2.94 20.81
C SER A 343 8.86 -3.29 21.64
N SER A 344 8.95 -3.16 22.97
CA SER A 344 7.81 -3.37 23.86
C SER A 344 6.68 -2.36 23.63
N ALA A 345 7.02 -1.11 23.28
CA ALA A 345 6.02 -0.09 22.93
C ALA A 345 5.25 -0.48 21.67
N TYR A 346 5.95 -0.84 20.59
CA TYR A 346 5.31 -1.32 19.35
C TYR A 346 4.46 -2.56 19.61
N GLN A 347 4.99 -3.56 20.33
CA GLN A 347 4.25 -4.79 20.65
C GLN A 347 2.98 -4.49 21.46
N PHE A 348 3.03 -3.58 22.42
CA PHE A 348 1.86 -3.20 23.22
C PHE A 348 0.79 -2.55 22.34
N PHE A 349 1.15 -1.52 21.58
CA PHE A 349 0.20 -0.78 20.75
C PHE A 349 -0.38 -1.64 19.62
N ASN A 350 0.44 -2.47 18.97
CA ASN A 350 0.02 -3.35 17.88
C ASN A 350 -0.91 -4.50 18.34
N GLN A 351 -1.08 -4.68 19.65
CA GLN A 351 -2.02 -5.64 20.23
C GLN A 351 -3.33 -5.00 20.73
N LEU A 352 -3.46 -3.67 20.65
CA LEU A 352 -4.71 -3.00 20.98
C LEU A 352 -5.78 -3.31 19.93
N VAL A 353 -6.98 -3.63 20.40
CA VAL A 353 -8.13 -3.91 19.52
C VAL A 353 -9.25 -2.94 19.85
N VAL A 354 -9.71 -2.20 18.86
CA VAL A 354 -10.87 -1.32 18.96
C VAL A 354 -12.10 -2.03 18.38
N THR A 355 -13.20 -2.03 19.13
CA THR A 355 -14.48 -2.57 18.67
C THR A 355 -15.56 -1.51 18.77
N ARG A 356 -16.38 -1.35 17.72
CA ARG A 356 -17.57 -0.48 17.78
C ARG A 356 -18.68 -1.19 18.55
N VAL A 357 -19.19 -0.55 19.58
CA VAL A 357 -20.31 -1.05 20.41
C VAL A 357 -21.41 0.01 20.42
N GLY A 358 -22.47 -0.24 19.65
CA GLY A 358 -23.52 0.75 19.41
C GLY A 358 -22.95 1.97 18.65
N GLN A 359 -23.06 3.15 19.25
CA GLN A 359 -22.53 4.40 18.68
C GLN A 359 -21.12 4.77 19.19
N GLY A 360 -20.56 3.98 20.10
CA GLY A 360 -19.24 4.25 20.70
C GLY A 360 -18.19 3.22 20.28
N TYR A 361 -16.94 3.50 20.67
CA TYR A 361 -15.81 2.60 20.49
C TYR A 361 -15.28 2.15 21.85
N VAL A 362 -14.78 0.92 21.90
CA VAL A 362 -14.16 0.32 23.08
C VAL A 362 -12.80 -0.26 22.69
N VAL A 363 -11.75 0.17 23.36
CA VAL A 363 -10.40 -0.41 23.26
C VAL A 363 -10.31 -1.60 24.20
N THR A 364 -9.93 -2.77 23.68
CA THR A 364 -9.50 -3.92 24.47
C THR A 364 -7.99 -3.84 24.63
N VAL A 365 -7.55 -3.79 25.88
CA VAL A 365 -6.14 -3.64 26.24
C VAL A 365 -5.53 -5.05 26.41
N PRO A 366 -4.38 -5.35 25.77
CA PRO A 366 -3.71 -6.63 25.96
C PRO A 366 -3.22 -6.78 27.41
N SER A 367 -2.88 -8.01 27.79
CA SER A 367 -2.14 -8.23 29.02
C SER A 367 -0.80 -7.51 28.92
N VAL A 368 -0.56 -6.57 29.84
CA VAL A 368 0.74 -5.90 29.98
C VAL A 368 1.77 -6.96 30.39
N PRO A 369 2.87 -7.15 29.63
CA PRO A 369 3.92 -8.09 29.99
C PRO A 369 4.44 -7.83 31.41
N GLU A 370 4.74 -8.89 32.16
CA GLU A 370 5.42 -8.75 33.45
C GLU A 370 6.76 -8.01 33.24
N GLY A 371 7.01 -6.96 34.02
CA GLY A 371 8.24 -6.18 33.91
C GLY A 371 8.06 -4.72 34.28
N TYR A 372 8.90 -3.87 33.68
CA TYR A 372 8.91 -2.43 33.95
C TYR A 372 7.93 -1.63 33.08
N GLY A 373 7.23 -2.26 32.14
CA GLY A 373 6.29 -1.60 31.23
C GLY A 373 4.87 -1.47 31.80
N PHE A 374 4.19 -0.38 31.51
CA PHE A 374 2.78 -0.17 31.83
C PHE A 374 2.14 0.87 30.91
N ALA A 375 0.81 0.85 30.79
CA ALA A 375 0.10 1.84 29.99
C ALA A 375 -0.68 2.82 30.88
N THR A 376 -0.81 4.05 30.40
CA THR A 376 -1.79 4.99 30.95
C THR A 376 -2.77 5.46 29.88
N PHE A 377 -4.00 5.70 30.29
CA PHE A 377 -5.05 6.23 29.44
C PHE A 377 -5.56 7.53 30.03
N SER A 378 -5.73 8.54 29.20
CA SER A 378 -6.26 9.85 29.59
C SER A 378 -7.20 10.40 28.53
N ALA A 379 -8.23 11.12 28.95
CA ALA A 379 -9.16 11.79 28.06
C ALA A 379 -9.80 13.00 28.76
N LEU A 380 -10.32 13.94 27.96
CA LEU A 380 -11.07 15.08 28.49
C LEU A 380 -12.35 14.57 29.17
N GLY A 381 -12.53 14.89 30.46
CA GLY A 381 -13.66 14.42 31.26
C GLY A 381 -13.45 13.06 31.94
N GLY A 382 -12.25 12.49 31.85
CA GLY A 382 -11.87 11.22 32.49
C GLY A 382 -12.03 10.01 31.57
N VAL A 383 -11.58 8.86 32.07
CA VAL A 383 -11.54 7.58 31.38
C VAL A 383 -12.52 6.62 32.03
N ALA A 384 -13.38 6.00 31.22
CA ALA A 384 -14.28 4.94 31.65
C ALA A 384 -13.74 3.56 31.24
N TYR A 385 -13.61 2.63 32.19
CA TYR A 385 -13.12 1.28 31.94
C TYR A 385 -13.94 0.19 32.64
N GLN A 386 -13.77 -1.06 32.20
CA GLN A 386 -14.32 -2.26 32.85
C GLN A 386 -13.28 -3.40 32.76
N THR A 387 -13.28 -4.32 33.74
CA THR A 387 -12.37 -5.49 33.76
C THR A 387 -13.10 -6.82 33.51
N THR A 388 -14.43 -6.81 33.53
CA THR A 388 -15.28 -7.96 33.20
C THR A 388 -16.20 -7.58 32.04
N PRO A 389 -16.25 -8.34 30.93
CA PRO A 389 -17.17 -8.04 29.83
C PRO A 389 -18.61 -7.94 30.29
N GLY A 390 -19.26 -6.81 30.01
CA GLY A 390 -20.65 -6.54 30.42
C GLY A 390 -20.82 -6.11 31.88
N GLY A 391 -19.72 -5.88 32.61
CA GLY A 391 -19.74 -5.33 33.96
C GLY A 391 -20.04 -3.83 34.01
N PRO A 392 -20.08 -3.24 35.22
CA PRO A 392 -20.20 -1.80 35.38
C PRO A 392 -18.95 -1.08 34.87
N TRP A 393 -19.14 0.13 34.35
CA TRP A 393 -18.05 1.02 33.96
C TRP A 393 -17.58 1.83 35.19
N THR A 394 -16.29 1.81 35.45
CA THR A 394 -15.63 2.67 36.44
C THR A 394 -15.06 3.88 35.74
N VAL A 395 -15.26 5.08 36.30
CA VAL A 395 -14.74 6.34 35.75
C VAL A 395 -13.65 6.89 36.65
N VAL A 396 -12.48 7.17 36.08
CA VAL A 396 -11.31 7.73 36.76
C VAL A 396 -10.76 8.91 35.96
N PRO A 397 -10.06 9.89 36.57
CA PRO A 397 -9.44 10.99 35.81
C PRO A 397 -8.41 10.49 34.80
N VAL A 398 -7.57 9.54 35.22
CA VAL A 398 -6.55 8.85 34.43
C VAL A 398 -6.55 7.38 34.85
N LEU A 399 -6.37 6.48 33.90
CA LEU A 399 -6.26 5.05 34.16
C LEU A 399 -4.80 4.62 34.04
N ASP A 400 -4.21 4.11 35.12
CA ASP A 400 -2.90 3.44 35.13
C ASP A 400 -3.12 1.93 35.21
N THR A 401 -2.57 1.16 34.26
CA THR A 401 -2.80 -0.29 34.22
C THR A 401 -2.22 -1.04 35.43
N ARG A 402 -1.29 -0.44 36.18
CA ARG A 402 -0.72 -1.05 37.40
C ARG A 402 -1.72 -1.06 38.57
N ASP A 403 -2.65 -0.11 38.57
CA ASP A 403 -3.66 0.03 39.63
C ASP A 403 -4.93 -0.81 39.35
N VAL A 404 -4.95 -1.56 38.25
CA VAL A 404 -6.12 -2.32 37.81
C VAL A 404 -5.94 -3.81 38.09
N SER A 405 -6.79 -4.35 38.97
CA SER A 405 -6.89 -5.80 39.15
C SER A 405 -7.79 -6.41 38.08
N ILE A 406 -7.21 -7.22 37.19
CA ILE A 406 -7.95 -7.95 36.14
C ILE A 406 -8.19 -9.39 36.63
N PRO A 407 -9.46 -9.85 36.72
CA PRO A 407 -9.76 -11.24 37.05
C PRO A 407 -9.15 -12.21 36.02
N ALA A 408 -8.91 -13.48 36.41
CA ALA A 408 -8.28 -14.48 35.54
C ALA A 408 -9.01 -14.74 34.19
N LYS A 409 -10.31 -14.45 34.11
CA LYS A 409 -11.12 -14.51 32.86
C LYS A 409 -11.59 -13.13 32.39
N GLY A 410 -11.11 -12.08 33.04
CA GLY A 410 -11.41 -10.70 32.72
C GLY A 410 -10.57 -10.20 31.55
N ARG A 411 -10.94 -9.03 31.05
CA ARG A 411 -10.14 -8.25 30.10
C ARG A 411 -10.34 -6.78 30.40
N LEU A 412 -9.29 -5.98 30.29
CA LEU A 412 -9.42 -4.54 30.43
C LEU A 412 -10.01 -3.97 29.13
N SER A 413 -11.15 -3.29 29.27
CA SER A 413 -11.80 -2.58 28.18
C SER A 413 -11.99 -1.12 28.56
N VAL A 414 -11.65 -0.20 27.66
CA VAL A 414 -11.68 1.25 27.88
C VAL A 414 -12.56 1.91 26.83
N LYS A 415 -13.49 2.77 27.23
CA LYS A 415 -14.31 3.53 26.28
C LYS A 415 -13.49 4.63 25.62
N VAL A 416 -13.63 4.78 24.31
CA VAL A 416 -13.12 5.95 23.58
C VAL A 416 -14.22 7.02 23.60
N PRO A 417 -13.99 8.18 24.24
CA PRO A 417 -14.95 9.27 24.24
C PRO A 417 -14.95 9.97 22.87
N ALA A 418 -15.94 10.83 22.63
CA ALA A 418 -16.11 11.52 21.35
C ALA A 418 -14.90 12.40 20.98
N GLN A 419 -14.21 12.95 21.98
CA GLN A 419 -13.00 13.77 21.80
C GLN A 419 -11.73 12.93 21.60
N GLY A 420 -11.82 11.61 21.68
CA GLY A 420 -10.69 10.69 21.64
C GLY A 420 -10.04 10.43 23.01
N ILE A 421 -9.15 9.46 23.02
CA ILE A 421 -8.38 9.01 24.18
C ILE A 421 -6.90 9.01 23.83
N THR A 422 -6.07 9.46 24.76
CA THR A 422 -4.61 9.35 24.66
C THR A 422 -4.16 8.14 25.46
N ILE A 423 -3.41 7.26 24.80
CA ILE A 423 -2.83 6.04 25.34
C ILE A 423 -1.32 6.21 25.32
N THR A 424 -0.66 6.06 26.46
CA THR A 424 0.81 6.10 26.53
C THR A 424 1.34 4.77 27.03
N TRP A 425 2.42 4.29 26.42
CA TRP A 425 3.22 3.20 26.95
C TRP A 425 4.39 3.80 27.72
N ASN A 426 4.58 3.35 28.96
CA ASN A 426 5.55 3.90 29.89
C ASN A 426 6.46 2.78 30.40
N GLN A 427 7.71 3.12 30.64
CA GLN A 427 8.67 2.26 31.29
C GLN A 427 9.07 2.84 32.64
N MET A 428 9.04 2.01 33.67
CA MET A 428 9.62 2.31 34.97
C MET A 428 11.14 2.35 34.86
N MET A 429 11.73 3.40 35.43
CA MET A 429 13.17 3.64 35.48
C MET A 429 13.61 3.70 36.95
N PRO A 430 13.78 2.55 37.64
CA PRO A 430 14.08 2.52 39.07
C PRO A 430 15.39 3.25 39.42
N SER A 431 16.39 3.17 38.54
CA SER A 431 17.66 3.87 38.67
C SER A 431 17.52 5.39 38.67
N LEU A 432 16.46 5.91 38.06
CA LEU A 432 16.14 7.33 37.98
C LEU A 432 15.00 7.74 38.93
N GLY A 433 14.43 6.80 39.68
CA GLY A 433 13.34 7.05 40.62
C GLY A 433 12.03 7.50 39.95
N GLY A 434 11.81 7.16 38.67
CA GLY A 434 10.68 7.67 37.89
C GLY A 434 10.22 6.74 36.77
N THR A 435 9.49 7.31 35.81
CA THR A 435 8.98 6.62 34.63
C THR A 435 9.25 7.46 33.40
N VAL A 436 9.43 6.81 32.25
CA VAL A 436 9.60 7.48 30.95
C VAL A 436 8.51 6.99 30.01
N ALA A 437 7.88 7.90 29.29
CA ALA A 437 6.95 7.55 28.23
C ALA A 437 7.77 7.10 27.01
N MET A 438 7.49 5.88 26.54
CA MET A 438 8.17 5.25 25.40
C MET A 438 7.35 5.34 24.11
N GLY A 439 6.09 5.73 24.20
CA GLY A 439 5.27 5.99 23.03
C GLY A 439 3.88 6.47 23.41
N ALA A 440 3.21 7.14 22.48
CA ALA A 440 1.89 7.70 22.69
C ALA A 440 1.04 7.66 21.42
N LEU A 441 -0.21 7.23 21.58
CA LEU A 441 -1.25 7.26 20.54
C LEU A 441 -2.44 8.09 21.00
N GLN A 442 -2.99 8.88 20.10
CA GLN A 442 -4.34 9.41 20.21
C GLN A 442 -5.27 8.57 19.35
N VAL A 443 -6.35 8.08 19.95
CA VAL A 443 -7.36 7.27 19.28
C VAL A 443 -8.69 8.00 19.38
N SER A 444 -9.33 8.31 18.26
CA SER A 444 -10.61 9.01 18.23
C SER A 444 -11.63 8.31 17.33
N PRO A 445 -12.95 8.52 17.54
CA PRO A 445 -13.96 8.00 16.64
C PRO A 445 -13.88 8.66 15.24
N GLY A 446 -13.83 7.85 14.18
CA GLY A 446 -13.89 8.30 12.79
C GLY A 446 -15.11 7.77 12.01
N PRO A 447 -15.32 8.24 10.77
CA PRO A 447 -16.47 7.89 9.94
C PRO A 447 -16.43 6.44 9.42
N SER A 448 -15.23 5.91 9.14
CA SER A 448 -14.98 4.56 8.60
C SER A 448 -14.32 3.60 9.59
N GLY A 449 -13.95 4.08 10.77
CA GLY A 449 -13.17 3.34 11.76
C GLY A 449 -12.62 4.29 12.82
N PRO A 450 -11.75 3.84 13.74
CA PRO A 450 -10.99 4.75 14.58
C PRO A 450 -10.07 5.62 13.72
N SER A 451 -9.79 6.84 14.16
CA SER A 451 -8.67 7.64 13.69
C SER A 451 -7.55 7.54 14.71
N VAL A 452 -6.36 7.16 14.25
CA VAL A 452 -5.18 6.95 15.08
C VAL A 452 -4.11 7.96 14.69
N GLU A 453 -3.56 8.64 15.69
CA GLU A 453 -2.47 9.59 15.50
C GLU A 453 -1.34 9.26 16.49
N ARG A 454 -0.12 9.15 15.98
CA ARG A 454 1.07 9.06 16.82
C ARG A 454 1.37 10.44 17.41
N LEU A 455 1.60 10.49 18.72
CA LEU A 455 2.06 11.69 19.39
C LEU A 455 3.55 11.59 19.68
N ASN A 456 4.34 12.53 19.17
CA ASN A 456 5.76 12.64 19.53
C ASN A 456 5.92 13.11 20.97
N ILE A 457 6.84 12.49 21.71
CA ILE A 457 7.07 12.77 23.12
C ILE A 457 8.17 13.83 23.24
N VAL A 458 7.76 15.10 23.21
CA VAL A 458 8.68 16.26 23.10
C VAL A 458 9.32 16.65 24.44
N THR A 459 8.87 16.11 25.57
CA THR A 459 9.40 16.45 26.91
C THR A 459 9.41 15.24 27.82
N PRO A 460 10.44 15.07 28.66
CA PRO A 460 10.39 14.10 29.73
C PRO A 460 9.42 14.69 30.75
N ASN A 461 8.17 14.25 30.75
CA ASN A 461 7.39 14.38 31.97
C ASN A 461 8.07 13.45 32.98
N LEU A 462 9.08 13.96 33.67
CA LEU A 462 9.44 13.52 35.01
C LEU A 462 8.50 14.30 35.95
N PRO A 463 7.30 13.79 36.29
CA PRO A 463 6.59 14.30 37.45
C PRO A 463 7.45 14.06 38.70
N PRO A 464 7.34 14.94 39.72
CA PRO A 464 8.18 14.85 40.92
C PRO A 464 8.00 13.51 41.61
N VAL A 465 9.09 12.99 42.19
CA VAL A 465 9.10 11.82 43.07
C VAL A 465 7.90 11.89 44.00
N LEU A 466 6.91 11.01 43.81
CA LEU A 466 5.81 10.87 44.76
C LEU A 466 6.41 10.28 46.04
N PRO A 467 6.38 11.00 47.19
CA PRO A 467 6.82 10.40 48.43
C PRO A 467 5.89 9.22 48.71
N SER A 468 6.49 8.04 48.85
CA SER A 468 5.79 6.81 49.21
C SER A 468 5.17 7.01 50.58
N SER A 469 3.89 7.36 50.65
CA SER A 469 3.13 7.37 51.91
C SER A 469 2.72 5.95 52.26
N VAL A 470 3.70 5.06 52.43
CA VAL A 470 3.51 3.83 53.19
C VAL A 470 3.95 4.14 54.61
N THR A 471 3.07 4.83 55.34
CA THR A 471 3.19 4.89 56.79
C THR A 471 2.86 3.49 57.31
N SER A 472 3.92 2.68 57.49
CA SER A 472 3.87 1.46 58.27
C SER A 472 3.41 1.82 59.69
N THR A 473 2.12 1.71 59.98
CA THR A 473 1.64 1.56 61.34
C THR A 473 1.80 0.10 61.73
N GLN A 474 3.03 -0.30 62.08
CA GLN A 474 3.23 -1.47 62.92
C GLN A 474 2.76 -1.13 64.33
N PRO A 475 1.85 -1.91 64.93
CA PRO A 475 1.58 -1.81 66.36
C PRO A 475 2.79 -2.35 67.12
N GLN A 476 3.40 -1.52 67.96
CA GLN A 476 4.34 -2.01 68.97
C GLN A 476 3.56 -2.83 70.01
N SER A 477 4.01 -4.07 70.20
CA SER A 477 3.66 -4.96 71.29
C SER A 477 4.24 -4.50 72.62
#